data_AF-X1CZ29-F1
#
_entry.id   AF-X1CZ29-F1
#
_cell.length_a   1.000
_cell.length_b   1.000
_cell.length_c   1.000
_cell.angle_alpha   90.00
_cell.angle_beta   90.00
_cell.angle_gamma   90.00
#
_symmetry.space_group_name_H-M   'P 1'
#
loop_
_entity.id
_entity.type
_entity.pdbx_description
1 polymer ?
#
loop_
_entity_poly.entity_id
_entity_poly.type
_entity_poly.pdbx_seq_one_letter_code
_entity_poly.pdbx_strand_id
1 'polypeptide(L)'
;METSQFFNIKDIKITGCTHYPDEVIIETFELDKNSNIFSIDLDRVREKILKLFWIDDVKIKKNLSRTIDVEIIERVSEAVIKNEDLYFFINRDCYVLDKKDKYTEKSLPIIKNLEFEEINIGDKLDIDGLI
;
A
#
# COMPACT_ATOMS: atom_id res chain seq x y z
N MET A 1 -1.59 33.20 8.27
CA MET A 1 -2.09 33.35 6.89
C MET A 1 -3.50 32.80 6.88
N GLU A 2 -4.50 33.64 6.62
CA GLU A 2 -5.88 33.17 6.55
C GLU A 2 -6.12 32.45 5.23
N THR A 3 -6.41 31.16 5.30
CA THR A 3 -6.77 30.34 4.13
C THR A 3 -8.24 30.56 3.83
N SER A 4 -8.56 31.08 2.63
CA SER A 4 -9.95 31.23 2.18
C SER A 4 -10.65 29.88 2.14
N GLN A 5 -11.87 29.81 2.70
CA GLN A 5 -12.75 28.64 2.67
C GLN A 5 -13.07 28.17 1.24
N PHE A 6 -12.91 29.06 0.25
CA PHE A 6 -13.08 28.72 -1.15
C PHE A 6 -12.12 27.60 -1.60
N PHE A 7 -10.96 27.46 -0.98
CA PHE A 7 -9.94 26.46 -1.34
C PHE A 7 -9.97 25.20 -0.49
N ASN A 8 -11.03 25.02 0.31
CA ASN A 8 -11.23 23.77 1.03
C ASN A 8 -11.40 22.63 0.04
N ILE A 9 -10.87 21.46 0.42
CA ILE A 9 -11.00 20.25 -0.38
C ILE A 9 -12.47 19.91 -0.54
N LYS A 10 -12.87 19.68 -1.79
CA LYS A 10 -14.22 19.28 -2.16
C LYS A 10 -14.36 17.76 -2.18
N ASP A 11 -13.33 17.06 -2.64
CA ASP A 11 -13.38 15.63 -2.92
C ASP A 11 -11.98 15.01 -2.93
N ILE A 12 -11.90 13.72 -2.62
CA ILE A 12 -10.69 12.90 -2.77
C ILE A 12 -11.08 11.67 -3.56
N LYS A 13 -10.43 11.49 -4.71
CA LYS A 13 -10.74 10.40 -5.63
C LYS A 13 -9.62 9.38 -5.59
N ILE A 14 -9.93 8.18 -5.12
CA ILE A 14 -8.99 7.08 -5.03
C ILE A 14 -9.29 6.10 -6.15
N THR A 15 -8.24 5.62 -6.81
CA THR A 15 -8.31 4.65 -7.90
C THR A 15 -7.16 3.65 -7.77
N GLY A 16 -7.35 2.43 -8.28
CA GLY A 16 -6.31 1.40 -8.30
C GLY A 16 -6.06 0.68 -6.98
N CYS A 17 -6.87 0.93 -5.94
CA CYS A 17 -6.82 0.18 -4.68
C CYS A 17 -8.00 -0.78 -4.57
N THR A 18 -7.72 -2.02 -4.19
CA THR A 18 -8.70 -3.09 -4.00
C THR A 18 -8.56 -3.76 -2.64
N HIS A 19 -7.38 -3.69 -2.01
CA HIS A 19 -7.07 -4.35 -0.75
C HIS A 19 -7.30 -3.47 0.50
N TYR A 20 -7.45 -2.15 0.32
CA TYR A 20 -7.85 -1.25 1.39
C TYR A 20 -9.14 -0.51 1.02
N PRO A 21 -10.02 -0.25 2.00
CA PRO A 21 -11.13 0.66 1.80
C PRO A 21 -10.62 2.10 1.69
N ASP A 22 -11.33 2.93 0.91
CA ASP A 22 -10.94 4.32 0.65
C ASP A 22 -10.75 5.12 1.95
N GLU A 23 -11.50 4.82 3.01
CA GLU A 23 -11.40 5.48 4.31
C GLU A 23 -9.99 5.35 4.92
N VAL A 24 -9.35 4.19 4.81
CA VAL A 24 -7.98 3.97 5.32
C VAL A 24 -7.00 4.89 4.60
N ILE A 25 -7.17 5.08 3.30
CA ILE A 25 -6.33 5.98 2.51
C ILE A 25 -6.63 7.44 2.87
N ILE A 26 -7.90 7.81 3.03
CA ILE A 26 -8.32 9.17 3.40
C ILE A 26 -7.79 9.55 4.79
N GLU A 27 -7.76 8.63 5.75
CA GLU A 27 -7.21 8.87 7.09
C GLU A 27 -5.73 9.29 7.06
N THR A 28 -4.96 8.85 6.06
CA THR A 28 -3.54 9.25 5.91
C THR A 28 -3.35 10.74 5.63
N PHE A 29 -4.39 11.41 5.09
CA PHE A 29 -4.40 12.84 4.84
C PHE A 29 -4.58 13.67 6.11
N GLU A 30 -5.00 13.06 7.23
CA GLU A 30 -5.20 13.72 8.53
C GLU A 30 -6.00 15.02 8.40
N LEU A 31 -7.11 14.93 7.66
CA LEU A 31 -7.91 16.09 7.33
C LEU A 31 -8.72 16.55 8.54
N ASP A 32 -8.59 17.83 8.87
CA ASP A 32 -9.55 18.52 9.73
C ASP A 32 -10.73 19.05 8.91
N LYS A 33 -11.83 19.38 9.62
CA LYS A 33 -12.96 20.10 9.04
C LYS A 33 -12.44 21.38 8.36
N ASN A 34 -12.65 21.52 7.05
CA ASN A 34 -12.20 22.65 6.23
C ASN A 34 -10.72 22.65 5.84
N SER A 35 -10.06 21.49 5.77
CA SER A 35 -8.68 21.41 5.26
C SER A 35 -8.53 22.07 3.88
N ASN A 36 -7.57 22.99 3.76
CA ASN A 36 -7.26 23.70 2.53
C ASN A 36 -6.42 22.81 1.60
N ILE A 37 -6.75 22.77 0.31
CA ILE A 37 -6.04 21.90 -0.64
C ILE A 37 -4.55 22.25 -0.75
N PHE A 38 -4.16 23.51 -0.61
CA PHE A 38 -2.77 23.93 -0.73
C PHE A 38 -1.94 23.63 0.52
N SER A 39 -2.57 23.53 1.70
CA SER A 39 -1.85 23.28 2.96
C SER A 39 -1.46 21.81 3.16
N ILE A 40 -1.98 20.88 2.36
CA ILE A 40 -1.63 19.47 2.49
C ILE A 40 -0.23 19.20 1.99
N ASP A 41 0.58 18.57 2.83
CA ASP A 41 1.86 17.99 2.48
C ASP A 41 1.65 16.64 1.77
N LEU A 42 1.70 16.66 0.43
CA LEU A 42 1.46 15.45 -0.36
C LEU A 42 2.58 14.41 -0.21
N ASP A 43 3.81 14.85 0.06
CA ASP A 43 4.95 13.97 0.19
C ASP A 43 4.82 13.15 1.48
N ARG A 44 4.47 13.82 2.59
CA ARG A 44 4.13 13.14 3.84
C ARG A 44 2.96 12.16 3.69
N VAL A 45 1.91 12.55 2.96
CA VAL A 45 0.77 11.65 2.71
C VAL A 45 1.21 10.44 1.90
N ARG A 46 2.00 10.66 0.82
CA ARG A 46 2.60 9.59 0.02
C ARG A 46 3.41 8.63 0.88
N GLU A 47 4.30 9.13 1.73
CA GLU A 47 5.11 8.30 2.63
C GLU A 47 4.26 7.43 3.58
N LYS A 48 3.12 7.95 4.04
CA LYS A 48 2.20 7.18 4.90
C LYS A 48 1.47 6.10 4.12
N ILE A 49 0.97 6.41 2.94
CA ILE A 49 0.29 5.45 2.07
C ILE A 49 1.26 4.33 1.68
N LEU A 50 2.52 4.64 1.35
CA LEU A 50 3.54 3.64 0.97
C LEU A 50 3.93 2.67 2.11
N LYS A 51 3.59 2.98 3.37
CA LYS A 51 3.78 2.05 4.49
C LYS A 51 2.76 0.92 4.52
N LEU A 52 1.67 1.06 3.77
CA LEU A 52 0.68 0.00 3.63
C LEU A 52 1.27 -1.12 2.77
N PHE A 53 1.30 -2.34 3.31
CA PHE A 53 2.05 -3.45 2.73
C PHE A 53 1.51 -3.94 1.38
N TRP A 54 0.26 -3.61 1.01
CA TRP A 54 -0.25 -3.87 -0.35
C TRP A 54 0.11 -2.78 -1.37
N ILE A 55 0.65 -1.62 -0.98
CA ILE A 55 0.85 -0.49 -1.89
C ILE A 55 2.30 -0.41 -2.35
N ASP A 56 2.52 -0.66 -3.64
CA ASP A 56 3.83 -0.59 -4.29
C ASP A 56 4.24 0.86 -4.56
N ASP A 57 3.33 1.62 -5.17
CA ASP A 57 3.51 3.04 -5.45
C ASP A 57 2.20 3.82 -5.35
N VAL A 58 2.31 5.14 -5.20
CA VAL A 58 1.17 6.05 -5.20
C VAL A 58 1.51 7.36 -5.91
N LYS A 59 0.60 7.81 -6.78
CA LYS A 59 0.67 9.14 -7.39
C LYS A 59 -0.45 10.00 -6.82
N ILE A 60 -0.08 11.14 -6.25
CA ILE A 60 -1.01 12.08 -5.64
C ILE A 60 -0.88 13.41 -6.36
N LYS A 61 -2.01 13.97 -6.81
CA LYS A 61 -2.06 15.28 -7.45
C LYS A 61 -3.22 16.11 -6.93
N LYS A 62 -2.99 17.41 -6.82
CA LYS A 62 -4.02 18.41 -6.53
C LYS A 62 -4.54 18.99 -7.83
N ASN A 63 -5.85 19.16 -7.93
CA ASN A 63 -6.51 19.65 -9.15
C ASN A 63 -7.09 21.03 -8.87
N LEU A 64 -7.19 21.86 -9.93
CA LEU A 64 -7.83 23.18 -9.86
C LEU A 64 -9.30 23.12 -9.43
N SER A 65 -9.95 21.96 -9.57
CA SER A 65 -11.32 21.71 -9.10
C SER A 65 -11.45 21.49 -7.58
N ARG A 66 -10.37 21.66 -6.81
CA ARG A 66 -10.30 21.41 -5.36
C ARG A 66 -10.50 19.93 -5.00
N THR A 67 -10.03 19.07 -5.87
CA THR A 67 -10.03 17.62 -5.70
C THR A 67 -8.59 17.16 -5.56
N ILE A 68 -8.38 16.09 -4.79
CA ILE A 68 -7.12 15.36 -4.77
C ILE A 68 -7.36 14.03 -5.47
N ASP A 69 -6.62 13.78 -6.54
CA ASP A 69 -6.63 12.49 -7.21
C ASP A 69 -5.47 11.64 -6.65
N VAL A 70 -5.81 10.43 -6.22
CA VAL A 70 -4.90 9.42 -5.67
C VAL A 70 -4.97 8.18 -6.56
N GLU A 71 -3.88 7.88 -7.24
CA GLU A 71 -3.72 6.68 -8.06
C GLU A 71 -2.77 5.74 -7.31
N ILE A 72 -3.31 4.61 -6.85
CA ILE A 72 -2.58 3.57 -6.13
C ILE A 72 -2.17 2.48 -7.11
N ILE A 73 -0.92 2.02 -7.00
CA ILE A 73 -0.41 0.82 -7.66
C ILE A 73 -0.21 -0.22 -6.56
N GLU A 74 -0.98 -1.30 -6.60
CA GLU A 74 -0.87 -2.39 -5.63
C GLU A 74 0.25 -3.37 -6.00
N ARG A 75 0.91 -3.91 -4.97
CA ARG A 75 1.86 -5.01 -5.09
C ARG A 75 1.13 -6.25 -5.61
N VAL A 76 1.85 -7.03 -6.39
CA VAL A 76 1.37 -8.31 -6.91
C VAL A 76 2.27 -9.41 -6.38
N SER A 77 1.68 -10.55 -6.01
CA SER A 77 2.43 -11.74 -5.62
C SER A 77 3.18 -12.32 -6.82
N GLU A 78 4.48 -12.54 -6.67
CA GLU A 78 5.36 -12.99 -7.74
C GLU A 78 6.13 -14.26 -7.38
N ALA A 79 6.17 -14.62 -6.09
CA ALA A 79 6.70 -15.90 -5.63
C ALA A 79 5.94 -16.38 -4.39
N VAL A 80 6.15 -17.66 -4.05
CA VAL A 80 5.59 -18.26 -2.83
C VAL A 80 6.69 -18.92 -2.03
N ILE A 81 6.78 -18.58 -0.75
CA ILE A 81 7.64 -19.28 0.20
C ILE A 81 6.81 -20.37 0.86
N LYS A 82 7.29 -21.62 0.78
CA LYS A 82 6.73 -22.72 1.57
C LYS A 82 7.48 -22.82 2.89
N ASN A 83 6.79 -22.57 3.99
CA ASN A 83 7.29 -22.80 5.35
C ASN A 83 6.32 -23.72 6.08
N GLU A 84 6.80 -24.89 6.51
CA GLU A 84 5.99 -25.99 7.05
C GLU A 84 4.78 -26.34 6.15
N ASP A 85 3.57 -26.23 6.68
CA ASP A 85 2.29 -26.49 6.00
C ASP A 85 1.65 -25.22 5.42
N LEU A 86 2.35 -24.08 5.47
CA LEU A 86 1.86 -22.79 5.01
C LEU A 86 2.59 -22.29 3.77
N TYR A 87 1.85 -21.53 2.96
CA TYR A 87 2.31 -20.89 1.74
C TYR A 87 2.16 -19.37 1.88
N PHE A 88 3.29 -18.67 1.86
CA PHE A 88 3.36 -17.23 2.00
C PHE A 88 3.62 -16.60 0.64
N PHE A 89 2.71 -15.75 0.19
CA PHE A 89 2.78 -15.09 -1.11
C PHE A 89 3.53 -13.78 -0.95
N ILE A 90 4.58 -13.59 -1.75
CA ILE A 90 5.46 -12.42 -1.67
C ILE A 90 5.58 -11.70 -3.01
N ASN A 91 5.83 -10.39 -2.96
CA ASN A 91 6.23 -9.61 -4.14
C ASN A 91 7.75 -9.66 -4.35
N ARG A 92 8.25 -9.01 -5.41
CA ARG A 92 9.70 -8.82 -5.66
C ARG A 92 10.49 -8.24 -4.50
N ASP A 93 9.92 -7.32 -3.73
CA ASP A 93 10.60 -6.71 -2.57
C ASP A 93 10.46 -7.54 -1.28
N CYS A 94 10.00 -8.78 -1.39
CA CYS A 94 9.82 -9.72 -0.29
C CYS A 94 8.81 -9.28 0.77
N TYR A 95 7.83 -8.44 0.43
CA TYR A 95 6.66 -8.21 1.29
C TYR A 95 5.72 -9.41 1.25
N VAL A 96 5.30 -9.89 2.42
CA VAL A 96 4.29 -10.94 2.57
C VAL A 96 2.90 -10.34 2.38
N LEU A 97 2.27 -10.66 1.26
CA LEU A 97 0.97 -10.12 0.88
C LEU A 97 -0.19 -11.01 1.36
N ASP A 98 0.00 -12.32 1.35
CA ASP A 98 -1.04 -13.29 1.69
C ASP A 98 -0.46 -14.59 2.27
N LYS A 99 -1.30 -15.36 2.97
CA LYS A 99 -0.95 -16.64 3.59
C LYS A 99 -2.07 -17.65 3.39
N LYS A 100 -1.74 -18.84 2.87
CA LYS A 100 -2.70 -19.92 2.63
C LYS A 100 -2.19 -21.26 3.18
N ASP A 101 -3.12 -22.11 3.58
CA ASP A 101 -2.87 -23.52 3.97
C ASP A 101 -2.71 -24.44 2.75
N LYS A 102 -3.17 -24.00 1.57
CA LYS A 102 -3.11 -24.76 0.32
C LYS A 102 -2.61 -23.89 -0.81
N TYR A 103 -1.74 -24.49 -1.63
CA TYR A 103 -1.26 -23.86 -2.84
C TYR A 103 -2.16 -24.17 -4.04
N THR A 104 -2.84 -23.16 -4.54
CA THR A 104 -3.75 -23.26 -5.70
C THR A 104 -3.19 -22.60 -6.97
N GLU A 105 -2.22 -21.70 -6.83
CA GLU A 105 -1.74 -20.82 -7.91
C GLU A 105 -0.58 -21.44 -8.69
N LYS A 106 -0.83 -22.30 -9.68
CA LYS A 106 0.26 -23.07 -10.34
C LYS A 106 1.31 -22.25 -11.10
N SER A 107 1.10 -20.96 -11.34
CA SER A 107 1.98 -20.09 -12.14
C SER A 107 3.12 -19.45 -11.35
N LEU A 108 3.06 -19.40 -10.02
CA LEU A 108 4.11 -18.77 -9.22
C LEU A 108 5.25 -19.76 -8.91
N PRO A 109 6.51 -19.31 -8.89
CA PRO A 109 7.62 -20.13 -8.39
C PRO A 109 7.48 -20.35 -6.88
N ILE A 110 7.75 -21.58 -6.43
CA ILE A 110 7.79 -21.93 -5.01
C ILE A 110 9.24 -22.00 -4.55
N ILE A 111 9.58 -21.18 -3.57
CA ILE A 111 10.85 -21.19 -2.85
C ILE A 111 10.67 -22.10 -1.62
N LYS A 112 11.64 -22.99 -1.41
CA LYS A 112 11.68 -23.95 -0.29
C LYS A 112 13.04 -23.86 0.40
N ASN A 113 13.13 -24.47 1.59
CA ASN A 113 14.36 -24.53 2.39
C ASN A 113 14.85 -23.15 2.87
N LEU A 114 13.92 -22.21 3.07
CA LEU A 114 14.17 -21.00 3.85
C LEU A 114 13.57 -21.23 5.24
N GLU A 115 14.36 -20.99 6.27
CA GLU A 115 13.94 -21.12 7.67
C GLU A 115 13.67 -19.72 8.22
N PHE A 116 12.43 -19.50 8.66
CA PHE A 116 12.02 -18.27 9.34
C PHE A 116 11.38 -18.67 10.67
N GLU A 117 11.75 -18.00 11.75
CA GLU A 117 11.15 -18.23 13.08
C GLU A 117 9.66 -17.86 13.09
N GLU A 118 9.32 -16.73 12.49
CA GLU A 118 7.94 -16.26 12.37
C GLU A 118 7.78 -15.49 11.04
N ILE A 119 6.62 -15.66 10.40
CA ILE A 119 6.24 -14.90 9.20
C ILE A 119 4.80 -14.43 9.35
N ASN A 120 4.61 -13.11 9.32
CA ASN A 120 3.31 -12.47 9.36
C ASN A 120 2.98 -11.76 8.04
N ILE A 121 1.67 -11.61 7.78
CA ILE A 121 1.22 -10.79 6.65
C ILE A 121 1.64 -9.34 6.92
N GLY A 122 2.22 -8.71 5.90
CA GLY A 122 2.75 -7.36 5.94
C GLY A 122 4.23 -7.26 6.28
N ASP A 123 4.86 -8.36 6.71
CA ASP A 123 6.30 -8.38 6.95
C ASP A 123 7.07 -8.19 5.64
N LYS A 124 8.17 -7.43 5.72
CA LYS A 124 9.19 -7.45 4.69
C LYS A 124 10.26 -8.45 5.12
N LEU A 125 10.34 -9.59 4.43
CA LEU A 125 11.30 -10.62 4.75
C LEU A 125 12.71 -10.17 4.36
N ASP A 126 13.64 -10.28 5.30
CA ASP A 126 15.06 -10.12 5.02
C ASP A 126 15.62 -11.49 4.62
N ILE A 127 15.93 -11.65 3.33
CA ILE A 127 16.41 -12.91 2.77
C ILE A 127 17.84 -12.67 2.29
N ASP A 128 18.80 -13.16 3.08
CA ASP A 128 20.22 -13.09 2.73
C ASP A 128 20.48 -13.65 1.33
N GLY A 129 21.03 -12.82 0.43
CA GLY A 129 21.40 -13.22 -0.94
C GLY A 129 20.41 -12.87 -2.05
N LEU A 130 19.31 -12.17 -1.74
CA LEU A 130 18.36 -11.60 -2.71
C LEU A 130 18.41 -10.05 -2.67
N ILE A 131 19.55 -9.46 -3.02
CA ILE A 131 19.70 -8.01 -3.28
C ILE A 131 20.49 -7.83 -4.58
#